data_AF-A0A1Y0FXN2-F1
#
_entry.id   AF-A0A1Y0FXN2-F1
#
_cell.length_a   1.000
_cell.length_b   1.000
_cell.length_c   1.000
_cell.angle_alpha   90.00
_cell.angle_beta   90.00
_cell.angle_gamma   90.00
#
_symmetry.space_group_name_H-M   'P 1'
#
loop_
_entity.id
_entity.type
_entity.pdbx_description
1 polymer ?
#
loop_
_entity_poly.entity_id
_entity_poly.type
_entity_poly.pdbx_seq_one_letter_code
_entity_poly.pdbx_strand_id
1 'polypeptide(L)' 'MKYNIHLLLIILVPIFLASCGEKWTCHTKEKTMFSISESGKLGSAEKGCSCEEIRSFELETFGEVDEEGLENDFDC' A
#
# COMPACT_ATOMS: atom_id res chain seq x y z
N MET A 1 -32.62 -37.18 -8.34
CA MET A 1 -31.95 -35.93 -8.78
C MET A 1 -30.44 -36.15 -8.70
N LYS A 2 -29.78 -36.34 -9.85
CA LYS A 2 -28.32 -36.46 -9.93
C LYS A 2 -27.78 -35.04 -10.10
N TYR A 3 -27.40 -34.39 -9.00
CA TYR A 3 -26.74 -33.10 -9.06
C TYR A 3 -25.39 -33.32 -9.75
N ASN A 4 -25.19 -32.71 -10.92
CA ASN A 4 -23.92 -32.78 -11.64
C ASN A 4 -22.86 -32.02 -10.83
N ILE A 5 -22.15 -32.75 -9.96
CA ILE A 5 -21.11 -32.26 -9.05
C ILE A 5 -20.03 -31.42 -9.76
N HIS A 6 -19.84 -31.63 -11.07
CA HIS A 6 -18.90 -30.85 -11.89
C HIS A 6 -19.29 -29.37 -12.09
N LEU A 7 -20.58 -29.03 -12.07
CA LEU A 7 -21.04 -27.65 -12.31
C LEU A 7 -20.86 -26.74 -11.08
N LEU A 8 -20.87 -27.34 -9.88
CA LEU A 8 -20.71 -26.63 -8.62
C LEU A 8 -19.26 -26.20 -8.33
N LEU A 9 -18.29 -26.84 -8.99
CA LEU A 9 -16.86 -26.56 -8.84
C LEU A 9 -16.38 -25.33 -9.63
N ILE A 10 -17.09 -24.93 -10.69
CA ILE A 10 -16.64 -23.88 -11.61
C ILE A 10 -16.95 -22.46 -11.08
N ILE A 11 -17.93 -22.32 -10.19
CA ILE A 11 -18.44 -21.01 -9.73
C ILE A 11 -17.66 -20.48 -8.50
N LEU A 12 -16.89 -21.32 -7.81
CA LEU A 12 -16.24 -20.98 -6.54
C LEU A 12 -14.81 -20.44 -6.65
N VAL A 13 -14.23 -20.36 -7.85
CA VAL A 13 -12.81 -20.05 -8.06
C VAL A 13 -12.44 -18.54 -8.06
N PRO A 14 -13.29 -17.54 -8.39
CA PRO A 14 -12.77 -16.18 -8.55
C PRO A 14 -12.67 -15.35 -7.25
N ILE A 15 -13.06 -15.87 -6.07
CA ILE A 15 -13.18 -15.03 -4.85
C ILE A 15 -11.88 -14.97 -4.01
N PHE A 16 -10.87 -15.80 -4.28
CA PHE A 16 -9.68 -15.91 -3.42
C PHE A 16 -8.50 -14.99 -3.76
N LEU A 17 -8.66 -14.00 -4.65
CA LEU A 17 -7.58 -13.08 -5.04
C LEU A 17 -7.70 -11.66 -4.47
N ALA A 18 -8.63 -11.41 -3.55
CA ALA A 18 -8.51 -10.22 -2.70
C ALA A 18 -7.36 -10.48 -1.72
N SER A 19 -6.15 -10.03 -2.09
CA SER A 19 -4.98 -10.01 -1.21
C SER A 19 -5.40 -9.40 0.13
N CYS A 20 -5.57 -10.24 1.16
CA CYS A 20 -5.67 -9.81 2.55
C CYS A 20 -4.28 -9.37 3.01
N GLY A 21 -3.79 -8.26 2.46
CA GLY A 21 -2.66 -7.53 2.99
C GLY A 21 -3.07 -6.79 4.26
N GLU A 22 -2.14 -6.68 5.21
CA GLU A 22 -2.30 -5.77 6.34
C GLU A 22 -2.46 -4.33 5.80
N LYS A 23 -3.49 -3.59 6.23
CA LYS A 23 -3.63 -2.20 5.78
C LYS A 23 -2.65 -1.30 6.51
N TRP A 24 -2.19 -0.28 5.81
CA TRP A 24 -1.26 0.73 6.29
C TRP A 24 -1.86 2.11 6.08
N THR A 25 -1.51 3.03 6.97
CA THR A 25 -1.99 4.41 6.98
C THR A 25 -0.79 5.34 6.96
N CYS A 26 -0.83 6.37 6.10
CA CYS A 26 0.20 7.38 5.99
C CYS A 26 0.21 8.31 7.21
N HIS A 27 1.39 8.62 7.73
CA HIS A 27 1.57 9.57 8.82
C HIS A 27 2.78 10.46 8.59
N THR A 28 2.66 11.71 9.03
CA THR A 28 3.76 12.67 9.09
C THR A 28 3.96 13.13 10.53
N LYS A 29 5.22 13.29 10.93
CA LYS A 29 5.60 13.88 12.20
C LYS A 29 6.89 14.67 12.01
N GLU A 30 6.79 15.99 12.20
CA GLU A 30 7.90 16.92 11.98
C GLU A 30 8.48 16.76 10.56
N LYS A 31 9.73 16.31 10.44
CA LYS A 31 10.42 16.08 9.16
C LYS A 31 10.51 14.60 8.80
N THR A 32 9.56 13.79 9.25
CA THR A 32 9.54 12.36 8.97
C THR A 32 8.15 11.94 8.49
N MET A 33 8.13 11.20 7.38
CA MET A 33 6.96 10.52 6.86
C MET A 33 7.15 9.01 7.03
N PHE A 34 6.10 8.30 7.45
CA PHE A 34 6.12 6.88 7.75
C PHE A 34 4.71 6.29 7.69
N SER A 35 4.61 4.96 7.73
CA SER A 35 3.33 4.25 7.76
C SER A 35 3.11 3.52 9.08
N ILE A 36 1.86 3.48 9.53
CA ILE A 36 1.42 2.62 10.64
C ILE A 36 0.42 1.61 10.11
N SER A 37 0.64 0.34 10.43
CA SER A 37 -0.26 -0.74 10.06
C SER A 37 -1.46 -0.86 11.00
N GLU A 38 -2.52 -1.56 10.58
CA GLU A 38 -3.68 -1.86 11.45
C GLU A 38 -3.29 -2.62 12.74
N SER A 39 -2.19 -3.39 12.75
CA SER A 39 -1.67 -4.03 13.98
C SER A 39 -0.69 -3.17 14.78
N GLY A 40 -0.46 -1.92 14.38
CA GLY A 40 0.39 -0.96 15.08
C GLY A 40 1.88 -1.07 14.76
N LYS A 41 2.25 -1.75 13.67
CA LYS A 41 3.66 -1.80 13.23
C LYS A 41 4.04 -0.51 12.52
N LEU A 42 5.24 -0.04 12.78
CA LEU A 42 5.87 1.04 12.00
C LEU A 42 6.46 0.47 10.71
N GLY A 43 6.33 1.22 9.63
CA GLY A 43 6.88 0.91 8.33
C GLY A 43 7.27 2.18 7.58
N SER A 44 7.98 1.99 6.48
CA SER A 44 8.36 3.07 5.57
C SER A 44 7.14 3.71 4.89
N ALA A 45 7.32 4.91 4.31
CA ALA A 45 6.23 5.75 3.81
C ALA A 45 5.43 5.08 2.67
N GLU A 46 6.09 4.37 1.75
CA GLU A 46 5.50 3.73 0.57
C GLU A 46 4.43 2.68 0.90
N LYS A 47 4.43 2.15 2.13
CA LYS A 47 3.44 1.15 2.53
C LYS A 47 2.03 1.73 2.65
N GLY A 48 1.91 2.99 3.02
CA GLY A 48 0.64 3.64 3.37
C GLY A 48 0.44 5.03 2.77
N CYS A 49 1.50 5.67 2.29
CA CYS A 49 1.47 6.94 1.57
C CYS A 49 1.56 6.69 0.07
N SER A 50 0.83 7.48 -0.72
CA SER A 50 0.97 7.53 -2.17
C SER A 50 2.22 8.30 -2.60
N CYS A 51 2.73 8.04 -3.80
CA CYS A 51 3.86 8.78 -4.33
C CYS A 51 3.61 10.30 -4.46
N GLU A 52 2.35 10.72 -4.66
CA GLU A 52 1.98 12.13 -4.66
C GLU A 52 2.09 12.76 -3.27
N GLU A 53 1.68 12.03 -2.22
CA GLU A 53 1.84 12.47 -0.83
C GLU A 53 3.32 12.55 -0.45
N ILE A 54 4.14 11.58 -0.86
CA ILE A 54 5.59 11.59 -0.60
C ILE A 54 6.26 12.78 -1.32
N ARG A 55 5.98 13.00 -2.61
CA ARG A 55 6.47 14.17 -3.36
C ARG A 55 6.08 15.49 -2.70
N SER A 56 4.82 15.61 -2.30
CA SER A 56 4.32 16.83 -1.66
C SER A 56 5.02 17.07 -0.33
N PHE A 57 5.25 16.01 0.45
CA PHE A 57 5.99 16.10 1.71
C PHE A 57 7.44 16.53 1.53
N GLU A 58 8.15 16.00 0.52
CA GLU A 58 9.53 16.42 0.25
C GLU A 58 9.59 17.90 -0.14
N LEU A 59 8.71 18.33 -1.04
CA LEU A 59 8.64 19.72 -1.47
C LEU A 59 8.32 20.66 -0.29
N GLU A 60 7.36 20.30 0.55
CA GLU A 60 6.97 21.12 1.71
C GLU A 60 8.05 21.15 2.81
N THR A 61 8.78 20.05 3.01
CA THR A 61 9.72 19.88 4.11
C THR A 61 11.14 20.34 3.76
N PHE A 62 11.56 20.09 2.52
CA PHE A 62 12.93 20.30 2.04
C PHE A 62 13.02 21.39 0.95
N GLY A 63 11.90 21.76 0.32
CA GLY A 63 11.86 22.81 -0.72
C GLY A 63 12.20 22.31 -2.12
N GLU A 64 12.48 21.02 -2.26
CA GLU A 64 12.78 20.32 -3.52
C GLU A 64 12.31 18.86 -3.41
N VAL A 65 12.19 18.20 -4.56
CA VAL A 65 11.83 16.78 -4.67
C VAL A 65 13.02 16.06 -5.29
N ASP A 66 13.52 15.02 -4.63
CA ASP A 66 14.58 14.17 -5.17
C ASP A 66 13.93 13.00 -5.92
N GLU A 67 13.56 13.22 -7.19
CA GLU A 67 12.87 12.19 -7.99
C GLU A 67 13.70 10.91 -8.16
N GLU A 68 15.04 10.98 -8.15
CA GLU A 68 15.89 9.78 -8.19
C GLU A 68 15.85 9.04 -6.84
N GLY A 69 15.84 9.78 -5.72
CA GLY A 69 15.62 9.23 -4.39
C GLY A 69 14.26 8.54 -4.28
N LEU A 70 13.20 9.17 -4.78
CA LEU A 70 11.86 8.60 -4.76
C LEU A 70 11.75 7.28 -5.53
N GLU A 71 12.39 7.19 -6.70
CA GLU A 71 12.37 5.97 -7.52
C GLU A 71 13.12 4.84 -6.81
N ASN A 72 14.28 5.15 -6.24
CA ASN A 72 15.12 4.15 -5.58
C ASN A 72 14.57 3.69 -4.23
N ASP A 73 14.00 4.58 -3.42
CA ASP A 73 13.59 4.29 -2.04
C ASP A 73 12.14 3.83 -1.93
N PHE A 74 11.26 4.32 -2.81
CA PHE A 74 9.82 4.14 -2.70
C PHE A 74 9.15 3.56 -3.95
N ASP A 75 9.90 3.30 -5.04
CA ASP A 75 9.37 2.89 -6.36
C ASP A 75 8.34 3.92 -6.90
N CYS A 76 8.65 5.20 -6.63
CA CYS A 76 7.88 6.37 -6.99
C CYS A 76 8.61 7.21 -8.04
#